data_AF-A0A495LMB9-F1
#
_entry.id   AF-A0A495LMB9-F1
#
_cell.length_a   1.000
_cell.length_b   1.000
_cell.length_c   1.000
_cell.angle_alpha   90.00
_cell.angle_beta   90.00
_cell.angle_gamma   90.00
#
_symmetry.space_group_name_H-M   'P 1'
#
loop_
_entity.id
_entity.type
_entity.pdbx_description
1 polymer ?
#
loop_
_entity_poly.entity_id
_entity_poly.type
_entity_poly.pdbx_seq_one_letter_code
_entity_poly.pdbx_strand_id
1 'polypeptide(L)'
;MKKFIFFYITIISLVSFKGNAQDSKFYVTDKISDKYAYIDVIKTYERIAEKGYKSVDLFKKLGDSYYSNADFDKAAKWYCELFAISNDLEPEYYYQYAKSLLFIGQDDNANQILEKLKQKSGAIKEKKNRK
;
A
#
# COMPACT_ATOMS: atom_id res chain seq x y z
N MET A 1 -26.89 2.12 -49.87
CA MET A 1 -25.70 1.38 -49.36
C MET A 1 -24.67 2.24 -48.60
N LYS A 2 -24.32 3.46 -49.01
CA LYS A 2 -23.26 4.27 -48.31
C LYS A 2 -23.45 4.52 -46.80
N LYS A 3 -24.68 4.61 -46.27
CA LYS A 3 -24.92 4.92 -44.83
C LYS A 3 -24.44 3.81 -43.86
N PHE A 4 -24.41 2.55 -44.29
CA PHE A 4 -23.96 1.44 -43.42
C PHE A 4 -22.43 1.35 -43.28
N ILE A 5 -21.66 1.91 -44.22
CA ILE A 5 -20.18 1.88 -44.21
C ILE A 5 -19.62 2.63 -42.98
N PHE A 6 -20.20 3.77 -42.62
CA PHE A 6 -19.82 4.50 -41.41
C PHE A 6 -20.06 3.69 -40.13
N PHE A 7 -21.11 2.86 -40.10
CA PHE A 7 -21.46 2.02 -38.94
C PHE A 7 -20.45 0.88 -38.71
N TYR A 8 -19.86 0.34 -39.78
CA TYR A 8 -18.78 -0.66 -39.69
C TYR A 8 -17.46 -0.05 -39.19
N ILE A 9 -17.13 1.18 -39.58
CA ILE A 9 -15.92 1.88 -39.10
C ILE A 9 -15.96 2.10 -37.58
N THR A 10 -17.13 2.40 -37.02
CA THR A 10 -17.33 2.58 -35.58
C THR A 10 -17.30 1.29 -34.74
N ILE A 11 -17.42 0.10 -35.37
CA ILE A 11 -17.44 -1.19 -34.66
C ILE A 11 -16.02 -1.73 -34.39
N ILE A 12 -15.03 -1.34 -35.20
CA ILE A 12 -13.70 -1.95 -35.19
C ILE A 12 -12.75 -1.40 -34.11
N SER A 13 -13.08 -0.28 -33.46
CA SER A 13 -12.25 0.40 -32.46
C SER A 13 -12.39 -0.12 -31.03
N LEU A 14 -13.31 -1.05 -30.75
CA LEU A 14 -13.82 -1.30 -29.40
C LEU A 14 -13.09 -2.38 -28.57
N VAL A 15 -12.17 -3.17 -29.13
CA VAL A 15 -11.52 -4.29 -28.40
C VAL A 15 -10.00 -4.27 -28.56
N SER A 16 -9.34 -3.36 -27.84
CA SER A 16 -7.88 -3.42 -27.60
C SER A 16 -7.46 -2.74 -26.29
N PHE A 17 -8.31 -2.76 -25.26
CA PHE A 17 -7.90 -2.36 -23.91
C PHE A 17 -7.06 -3.46 -23.24
N LYS A 18 -5.81 -3.63 -23.71
CA LYS A 18 -4.80 -4.43 -23.01
C LYS A 18 -4.33 -3.67 -21.79
N GLY A 19 -5.08 -3.80 -20.69
CA GLY A 19 -4.67 -3.34 -19.37
C GLY A 19 -3.44 -4.12 -18.91
N ASN A 20 -2.24 -3.62 -19.23
CA ASN A 20 -1.00 -4.15 -18.71
C ASN A 20 -0.88 -3.76 -17.22
N ALA A 21 -1.41 -4.61 -16.34
CA ALA A 21 -1.06 -4.61 -14.93
C ALA A 21 0.40 -5.08 -14.79
N GLN A 22 1.34 -4.18 -15.12
CA GLN A 22 2.76 -4.44 -14.99
C GLN A 22 3.15 -4.27 -13.53
N ASP A 23 3.23 -5.38 -12.79
CA ASP A 23 3.72 -5.45 -11.41
C ASP A 23 4.96 -4.56 -11.23
N SER A 24 4.80 -3.43 -10.52
CA SER A 24 5.86 -2.46 -10.24
C SER A 24 6.78 -2.93 -9.11
N LYS A 25 7.20 -4.20 -9.18
CA LYS A 25 8.21 -4.79 -8.30
C LYS A 25 9.52 -4.03 -8.49
N PHE A 26 9.87 -3.21 -7.49
CA PHE A 26 11.07 -2.39 -7.53
C PHE A 26 12.30 -3.28 -7.46
N TYR A 27 13.16 -3.08 -8.45
CA TYR A 27 14.28 -3.93 -8.78
C TYR A 27 15.56 -3.10 -8.83
N VAL A 28 16.56 -3.48 -8.02
CA VAL A 28 17.90 -2.89 -8.13
C VAL A 28 18.76 -3.83 -8.98
N THR A 29 19.20 -3.34 -10.13
CA THR A 29 20.19 -4.01 -10.96
C THR A 29 21.58 -3.64 -10.47
N ASP A 30 22.26 -4.59 -9.82
CA ASP A 30 23.70 -4.57 -9.60
C ASP A 30 24.40 -5.51 -10.59
N LYS A 31 25.52 -5.06 -11.18
CA LYS A 31 26.34 -5.86 -12.10
C LYS A 31 27.29 -6.78 -11.32
N ILE A 32 26.77 -7.88 -10.81
CA ILE A 32 27.57 -8.93 -10.17
C ILE A 32 28.11 -9.87 -11.26
N SER A 33 29.24 -9.48 -11.86
CA SER A 33 29.84 -10.14 -13.05
C SER A 33 28.92 -10.04 -14.29
N ASP A 34 29.02 -10.96 -15.25
CA ASP A 34 28.28 -10.94 -16.53
C ASP A 34 26.82 -11.40 -16.40
N LYS A 35 26.23 -11.24 -15.21
CA LYS A 35 24.83 -11.56 -14.90
C LYS A 35 24.21 -10.43 -14.08
N TYR A 36 22.99 -10.04 -14.43
CA TYR A 36 22.21 -9.06 -13.69
C TYR A 36 21.61 -9.71 -12.44
N ALA A 37 21.91 -9.16 -11.25
CA ALA A 37 21.47 -9.74 -9.98
C ALA A 37 20.03 -9.34 -9.65
N TYR A 38 19.15 -10.35 -9.52
CA TYR A 38 17.69 -10.25 -9.46
C TYR A 38 17.07 -9.57 -8.19
N ILE A 39 17.50 -8.38 -7.73
CA ILE A 39 17.20 -7.94 -6.34
C ILE A 39 15.79 -7.35 -6.17
N ASP A 40 14.88 -8.18 -5.65
CA ASP A 40 13.60 -7.81 -5.06
C ASP A 40 13.80 -7.02 -3.75
N VAL A 41 13.47 -5.73 -3.77
CA VAL A 41 13.66 -4.81 -2.65
C VAL A 41 12.73 -5.17 -1.47
N ILE A 42 11.48 -5.53 -1.75
CA ILE A 42 10.47 -5.79 -0.72
C ILE A 42 10.81 -7.07 0.05
N LYS A 43 11.15 -8.17 -0.64
CA LYS A 43 11.67 -9.38 0.01
C LYS A 43 12.98 -9.16 0.76
N THR A 44 13.72 -8.10 0.45
CA THR A 44 14.94 -7.73 1.18
C THR A 44 14.60 -6.97 2.46
N TYR A 45 13.58 -6.10 2.44
CA TYR A 45 13.01 -5.51 3.66
C TYR A 45 12.34 -6.56 4.55
N GLU A 46 11.61 -7.55 4.01
CA GLU A 46 11.05 -8.66 4.80
C GLU A 46 12.16 -9.40 5.57
N ARG A 47 13.22 -9.84 4.88
CA ARG A 47 14.40 -10.50 5.50
C ARG A 47 15.17 -9.64 6.50
N ILE A 48 15.04 -8.32 6.45
CA ILE A 48 15.66 -7.40 7.41
C ILE A 48 14.77 -7.27 8.65
N ALA A 49 13.45 -7.15 8.47
CA ALA A 49 12.47 -7.17 9.56
C ALA A 49 12.47 -8.50 10.33
N GLU A 50 12.55 -9.63 9.62
CA GLU A 50 12.63 -10.99 10.19
C GLU A 50 13.91 -11.22 11.02
N LYS A 51 14.98 -10.45 10.76
CA LYS A 51 16.19 -10.42 11.60
C LYS A 51 16.07 -9.51 12.82
N GLY A 52 14.89 -8.98 13.10
CA GLY A 52 14.59 -8.13 14.26
C GLY A 52 14.94 -6.66 14.09
N TYR A 53 15.37 -6.21 12.91
CA TYR A 53 15.54 -4.78 12.65
C TYR A 53 14.17 -4.11 12.48
N LYS A 54 13.83 -3.19 13.39
CA LYS A 54 12.55 -2.46 13.38
C LYS A 54 12.80 -0.96 13.17
N SER A 55 12.11 -0.36 12.20
CA SER A 55 12.10 1.10 12.02
C SER A 55 10.81 1.56 11.35
N VAL A 56 10.44 2.82 11.60
CA VAL A 56 9.23 3.43 11.01
C VAL A 56 9.31 3.42 9.49
N ASP A 57 10.45 3.79 8.92
CA ASP A 57 10.70 3.78 7.46
C ASP A 57 10.56 2.37 6.84
N LEU A 58 11.09 1.33 7.50
CA LEU A 58 11.01 -0.05 7.05
C LEU A 58 9.55 -0.54 7.00
N PHE A 59 8.80 -0.35 8.09
CA PHE A 59 7.42 -0.85 8.18
C PHE A 59 6.44 -0.02 7.36
N LYS A 60 6.68 1.29 7.16
CA LYS A 60 5.99 2.08 6.13
C LYS A 60 6.22 1.47 4.74
N LYS A 61 7.47 1.31 4.30
CA LYS A 61 7.80 0.76 2.97
C LYS A 61 7.23 -0.64 2.73
N LEU A 62 7.22 -1.50 3.75
CA LEU A 62 6.60 -2.83 3.68
C LEU A 62 5.07 -2.74 3.58
N GLY A 63 4.41 -2.04 4.51
CA GLY A 63 2.96 -1.87 4.52
C GLY A 63 2.44 -1.23 3.23
N ASP A 64 3.03 -0.11 2.83
CA ASP A 64 2.62 0.69 1.67
C ASP A 64 2.81 -0.07 0.36
N SER A 65 3.85 -0.91 0.25
CA SER A 65 4.05 -1.76 -0.91
C SER A 65 2.98 -2.85 -1.01
N TYR A 66 2.67 -3.57 0.09
CA TYR A 66 1.65 -4.61 0.06
C TYR A 66 0.24 -4.05 -0.09
N TYR A 67 -0.07 -2.92 0.56
CA TYR A 67 -1.33 -2.18 0.38
C TYR A 67 -1.52 -1.73 -1.08
N SER A 68 -0.47 -1.20 -1.72
CA SER A 68 -0.51 -0.80 -3.14
C SER A 68 -0.71 -1.96 -4.10
N ASN A 69 -0.29 -3.17 -3.72
CA ASN A 69 -0.51 -4.41 -4.48
C ASN A 69 -1.79 -5.18 -4.06
N ALA A 70 -2.64 -4.58 -3.21
CA ALA A 70 -3.86 -5.20 -2.65
C ALA A 70 -3.63 -6.51 -1.84
N ASP A 71 -2.39 -6.76 -1.38
CA ASP A 71 -2.06 -7.83 -0.43
C ASP A 71 -2.35 -7.32 0.99
N PHE A 72 -3.64 -7.25 1.33
CA PHE A 72 -4.11 -6.62 2.56
C PHE A 72 -3.75 -7.41 3.83
N ASP A 73 -3.48 -8.71 3.73
CA ASP A 73 -2.98 -9.54 4.84
C ASP A 73 -1.56 -9.09 5.23
N LYS A 74 -0.63 -9.06 4.26
CA LYS A 74 0.72 -8.55 4.52
C LYS A 74 0.72 -7.07 4.88
N ALA A 75 -0.14 -6.26 4.27
CA ALA A 75 -0.28 -4.85 4.65
C ALA A 75 -0.69 -4.71 6.12
N ALA A 76 -1.73 -5.43 6.56
CA ALA A 76 -2.16 -5.44 7.97
C ALA A 76 -1.06 -5.92 8.92
N LYS A 77 -0.31 -6.98 8.57
CA LYS A 77 0.87 -7.44 9.33
C LYS A 77 1.90 -6.33 9.54
N TRP A 78 2.33 -5.67 8.46
CA TRP A 78 3.41 -4.68 8.55
C TRP A 78 2.95 -3.34 9.13
N TYR A 79 1.69 -2.95 8.92
CA TYR A 79 1.11 -1.83 9.65
C TYR A 79 0.92 -2.13 11.15
N CYS A 80 0.62 -3.37 11.55
CA CYS A 80 0.60 -3.75 12.97
C CYS A 80 1.96 -3.50 13.64
N GLU A 81 3.04 -3.94 12.99
CA GLU A 81 4.42 -3.69 13.42
C GLU A 81 4.80 -2.19 13.42
N LEU A 82 4.33 -1.41 12.44
CA LEU A 82 4.48 0.05 12.41
C LEU A 82 3.82 0.73 13.62
N PHE A 83 2.55 0.39 13.90
CA PHE A 83 1.78 0.93 15.03
C PHE A 83 2.26 0.43 16.39
N ALA A 84 2.96 -0.70 16.45
CA ALA A 84 3.62 -1.18 17.67
C ALA A 84 4.84 -0.33 18.07
N ILE A 85 5.48 0.37 17.11
CA ILE A 85 6.67 1.21 17.37
C ILE A 85 6.42 2.72 17.25
N SER A 86 5.31 3.16 16.63
CA SER A 86 4.94 4.59 16.58
C SER A 86 3.44 4.82 16.65
N ASN A 87 3.05 5.76 17.53
CA ASN A 87 1.71 6.36 17.56
C ASN A 87 1.67 7.76 16.93
N ASP A 88 2.81 8.33 16.52
CA ASP A 88 2.84 9.60 15.79
C ASP A 88 3.01 9.38 14.28
N LEU A 89 1.92 8.90 13.67
CA LEU A 89 1.81 8.66 12.23
C LEU A 89 0.83 9.65 11.61
N GLU A 90 0.96 9.84 10.30
CA GLU A 90 0.07 10.62 9.45
C GLU A 90 -1.30 9.92 9.34
N PRO A 91 -2.42 10.66 9.17
CA PRO A 91 -3.77 10.08 9.11
C PRO A 91 -3.93 8.95 8.09
N GLU A 92 -3.21 9.04 6.96
CA GLU A 92 -3.20 8.03 5.90
C GLU A 92 -2.90 6.62 6.42
N TYR A 93 -1.89 6.47 7.29
CA TYR A 93 -1.52 5.16 7.86
C TYR A 93 -2.61 4.54 8.73
N TYR A 94 -3.44 5.36 9.41
CA TYR A 94 -4.59 4.86 10.15
C TYR A 94 -5.69 4.35 9.20
N TYR A 95 -5.95 5.07 8.09
CA TYR A 95 -6.95 4.65 7.10
C TYR A 95 -6.49 3.42 6.31
N GLN A 96 -5.23 3.35 5.89
CA GLN A 96 -4.66 2.21 5.15
C GLN A 96 -4.61 0.95 6.02
N TYR A 97 -4.21 1.07 7.29
CA TYR A 97 -4.25 -0.06 8.23
C TYR A 97 -5.69 -0.51 8.51
N ALA A 98 -6.61 0.40 8.83
CA ALA A 98 -8.01 0.06 9.07
C ALA A 98 -8.68 -0.60 7.85
N LYS A 99 -8.42 -0.10 6.64
CA LYS A 99 -8.92 -0.71 5.40
C LYS A 99 -8.30 -2.10 5.14
N SER A 100 -7.02 -2.29 5.46
CA SER A 100 -6.37 -3.60 5.35
C SER A 100 -7.02 -4.60 6.31
N LEU A 101 -7.27 -4.19 7.56
CA LEU A 101 -7.98 -4.96 8.58
C LEU A 101 -9.41 -5.34 8.16
N LEU A 102 -10.18 -4.39 7.61
CA LEU A 102 -11.53 -4.67 7.06
C LEU A 102 -11.50 -5.72 5.93
N PHE A 103 -10.53 -5.65 5.03
CA PHE A 103 -10.44 -6.61 3.92
C PHE A 103 -10.16 -8.05 4.41
N ILE A 104 -9.46 -8.21 5.54
CA ILE A 104 -9.22 -9.51 6.19
C ILE A 104 -10.25 -9.83 7.30
N GLY A 105 -11.38 -9.12 7.36
CA GLY A 105 -12.49 -9.38 8.29
C GLY A 105 -12.20 -9.07 9.76
N GLN A 106 -11.23 -8.19 10.05
CA GLN A 106 -10.88 -7.75 11.41
C GLN A 106 -11.51 -6.39 11.75
N ASP A 107 -12.83 -6.30 11.59
CA ASP A 107 -13.62 -5.07 11.67
C ASP A 107 -13.46 -4.34 13.02
N ASP A 108 -13.44 -5.06 14.14
CA ASP A 108 -13.22 -4.49 15.48
C ASP A 108 -11.83 -3.83 15.61
N ASN A 109 -10.80 -4.45 15.05
CA ASN A 109 -9.45 -3.88 15.02
C ASN A 109 -9.42 -2.63 14.13
N ALA A 110 -10.09 -2.67 12.97
CA ALA A 110 -10.20 -1.51 12.08
C ALA A 110 -10.88 -0.32 12.77
N ASN A 111 -11.99 -0.57 13.46
CA ASN A 111 -12.72 0.42 14.24
C ASN A 111 -11.82 1.05 15.32
N GLN A 112 -11.09 0.25 16.10
CA GLN A 112 -10.13 0.75 17.10
C GLN A 112 -9.04 1.65 16.50
N ILE A 113 -8.52 1.34 15.31
CA ILE A 113 -7.52 2.20 14.63
C ILE A 113 -8.16 3.54 14.22
N LEU A 114 -9.37 3.53 13.66
CA LEU A 114 -10.09 4.76 13.30
C LEU A 114 -10.46 5.59 14.54
N GLU A 115 -10.73 4.97 15.69
CA GLU A 115 -10.97 5.70 16.95
C GLU A 115 -9.71 6.36 17.50
N LYS A 116 -8.55 5.70 17.46
CA LYS A 116 -7.25 6.33 17.79
C LYS A 116 -7.01 7.58 16.93
N LEU A 117 -7.35 7.56 15.65
CA LEU A 117 -7.27 8.74 14.77
C LEU A 117 -8.25 9.86 15.20
N LYS A 118 -9.52 9.52 15.49
CA LYS A 118 -10.51 10.49 15.99
C LYS A 118 -10.00 11.20 17.25
N GLN A 119 -9.51 10.44 18.23
CA GLN A 119 -8.94 10.94 19.49
C GLN A 119 -7.74 11.86 19.25
N LYS A 120 -6.78 11.44 18.40
CA LYS A 120 -5.63 12.28 17.99
C LYS A 120 -6.08 13.61 17.39
N SER A 121 -7.09 13.59 16.51
CA SER A 121 -7.63 14.79 15.87
C SER A 121 -8.31 15.76 16.85
N GLY A 122 -8.99 15.25 17.88
CA GLY A 122 -9.60 16.05 18.95
C GLY A 122 -8.55 16.76 19.80
N ALA A 123 -7.56 16.01 20.28
CA ALA A 123 -6.46 16.54 21.10
C ALA A 123 -5.64 17.63 20.38
N ILE A 124 -5.49 17.54 19.05
CA ILE A 124 -4.84 18.57 18.23
C ILE A 124 -5.68 19.86 18.18
N LYS A 125 -7.01 19.75 17.99
CA LYS A 125 -7.92 20.91 17.99
C LYS A 125 -7.91 21.63 19.35
N GLU A 126 -7.99 20.88 20.45
CA GLU A 126 -7.89 21.47 21.79
C GLU A 126 -6.55 22.19 22.02
N LYS A 127 -5.41 21.58 21.64
CA LYS A 127 -4.10 22.22 21.76
C LYS A 127 -3.96 23.47 20.89
N LYS A 128 -4.71 23.59 19.79
CA LYS A 128 -4.78 24.80 18.97
C LYS A 128 -5.65 25.89 19.61
N ASN A 129 -6.77 25.52 20.23
CA ASN A 129 -7.70 26.46 20.86
C ASN A 129 -7.23 27.00 22.22
N ARG A 130 -6.09 26.51 22.75
CA ARG A 130 -5.44 26.96 23.99
C ARG A 130 -4.17 27.79 23.71
N LYS A 131 -4.04 28.37 22.51
CA LYS A 131 -2.94 29.22 22.04
C LYS A 131 -3.48 30.44 21.32
#